data_AF-A0A8I1U1Y5-F1
#
_entry.id   AF-A0A8I1U1Y5-F1
#
_cell.length_a   1.000
_cell.length_b   1.000
_cell.length_c   1.000
_cell.angle_alpha   90.00
_cell.angle_beta   90.00
_cell.angle_gamma   90.00
#
_symmetry.space_group_name_H-M   'P 1'
#
loop_
_entity.id
_entity.type
_entity.pdbx_description
1 polymer ?
#
loop_
_entity_poly.entity_id
_entity_poly.type
_entity_poly.pdbx_seq_one_letter_code
_entity_poly.pdbx_strand_id
1 'polypeptide(L)'
;MPTRLKRPAFWRHVALALGLVAFQGYLGYSVVTGQFGIESQDVLEVEINELAAKSGALQAEIDSFRHRIDLFQTTRMDPDLVSERARALLSMAQPDEIVVMVDPANGKPVSSSNVQSTTDGLTANIDIGID
;
A
#
# COMPACT_ATOMS: atom_id res chain seq x y z
N MET A 1 -13.03 75.90 -38.24
CA MET A 1 -13.08 74.84 -37.21
C MET A 1 -12.15 73.71 -37.64
N PRO A 2 -11.01 73.46 -36.96
CA PRO A 2 -10.20 72.30 -37.29
C PRO A 2 -10.70 71.06 -36.53
N THR A 3 -11.09 70.02 -37.26
CA THR A 3 -11.43 68.70 -36.69
C THR A 3 -10.15 67.88 -36.51
N ARG A 4 -9.84 67.50 -35.27
CA ARG A 4 -8.65 66.69 -34.94
C ARG A 4 -8.99 65.21 -35.13
N LEU A 5 -8.51 64.59 -36.20
CA LEU A 5 -8.55 63.13 -36.36
C LEU A 5 -7.40 62.47 -35.58
N LYS A 6 -7.80 61.67 -34.58
CA LYS A 6 -6.90 60.83 -33.78
C LYS A 6 -6.33 59.73 -34.67
N ARG A 7 -5.03 59.79 -34.98
CA ARG A 7 -4.36 58.79 -35.81
C ARG A 7 -4.50 57.39 -35.17
N PRO A 8 -4.92 56.36 -35.92
CA PRO A 8 -5.04 55.02 -35.38
C PRO A 8 -3.66 54.48 -34.97
N ALA A 9 -3.59 53.86 -33.81
CA ALA A 9 -2.36 53.34 -33.22
C ALA A 9 -1.92 52.04 -33.91
N PHE A 10 -1.41 52.13 -35.14
CA PHE A 10 -0.89 50.99 -35.89
C PHE A 10 0.23 50.26 -35.11
N TRP A 11 1.02 51.03 -34.33
CA TRP A 11 2.09 50.54 -33.48
C TRP A 11 1.64 49.51 -32.43
N ARG A 12 0.36 49.57 -31.99
CA ARG A 12 -0.20 48.59 -31.06
C ARG A 12 -0.24 47.19 -31.66
N HIS A 13 -0.57 47.07 -32.95
CA HIS A 13 -0.63 45.79 -33.64
C HIS A 13 0.77 45.23 -33.86
N VAL A 14 1.74 46.09 -34.18
CA VAL A 14 3.15 45.70 -34.29
C VAL A 14 3.69 45.19 -32.96
N ALA A 15 3.42 45.90 -31.86
CA ALA A 15 3.83 45.48 -30.53
C ALA A 15 3.18 44.14 -30.11
N LEU A 16 1.89 43.95 -30.42
CA LEU A 16 1.19 42.68 -30.17
C LEU A 16 1.77 41.53 -31.00
N ALA A 17 2.04 41.75 -32.29
CA ALA A 17 2.64 40.74 -33.16
C ALA A 17 4.04 40.34 -32.67
N LEU A 18 4.87 41.31 -32.31
CA LEU A 18 6.21 41.05 -31.75
C LEU A 18 6.13 40.26 -30.44
N GLY A 19 5.19 40.62 -29.56
CA GLY A 19 4.95 39.90 -28.31
C GLY A 19 4.52 38.45 -28.53
N LEU A 20 3.63 38.20 -29.50
CA LEU A 20 3.21 36.84 -29.86
C LEU A 20 4.37 36.00 -30.41
N VAL A 21 5.21 36.57 -31.29
CA VAL A 21 6.39 35.86 -31.84
C VAL A 21 7.38 35.53 -30.72
N ALA A 22 7.65 36.47 -29.81
CA ALA A 22 8.51 36.23 -28.65
C ALA A 22 7.94 35.15 -27.73
N PHE A 23 6.62 35.16 -27.49
CA PHE A 23 5.93 34.15 -26.69
C PHE A 23 6.01 32.76 -27.33
N GLN A 24 5.80 32.65 -28.64
CA GLN A 24 5.96 31.39 -29.37
C GLN A 24 7.40 30.88 -29.32
N GLY A 25 8.39 31.76 -29.47
CA GLY A 25 9.80 31.40 -29.35
C GLY A 25 10.15 30.90 -27.94
N TYR A 26 9.64 31.57 -26.90
CA TYR A 26 9.81 31.13 -25.52
C TYR A 26 9.15 29.77 -25.25
N LEU A 27 7.93 29.56 -25.74
CA LEU A 27 7.26 28.26 -25.64
C LEU A 27 8.06 27.17 -26.36
N GLY A 28 8.53 27.43 -27.58
CA GLY A 28 9.38 26.50 -28.32
C GLY A 28 10.66 26.14 -27.56
N TYR A 29 11.35 27.13 -26.99
CA TYR A 29 12.52 26.92 -26.15
C TYR A 29 12.19 26.12 -24.87
N SER A 30 11.05 26.42 -24.22
CA SER A 30 10.60 25.73 -23.02
C SER A 30 10.18 24.28 -23.26
N VAL A 31 9.73 23.94 -24.47
CA VAL A 31 9.42 22.56 -24.86
C VAL A 31 10.71 21.76 -25.04
N VAL A 32 11.76 22.37 -25.59
CA VAL A 32 13.07 21.72 -25.77
C VAL A 32 13.81 21.59 -24.43
N THR A 33 13.71 22.59 -23.55
CA THR A 33 14.35 22.60 -22.22
C THR A 33 13.48 21.93 -21.15
N GLY A 34 12.24 21.58 -21.48
CA GLY A 34 11.29 20.96 -20.57
C GLY A 34 11.68 19.51 -20.29
N GLN A 35 11.37 19.04 -19.09
CA GLN A 35 11.59 17.68 -18.56
C GLN A 35 11.04 16.51 -19.42
N PHE A 36 10.40 16.79 -20.56
CA PHE A 36 9.81 15.84 -21.50
C PHE A 36 10.47 15.88 -22.90
N GLY A 37 11.67 16.46 -23.00
CA GLY A 37 12.47 16.46 -24.22
C GLY A 37 12.83 15.04 -24.68
N ILE A 38 13.20 14.89 -25.95
CA ILE A 38 13.53 13.60 -26.59
C ILE A 38 14.64 12.82 -25.85
N GLU A 39 15.51 13.54 -25.14
CA GLU A 39 16.62 12.98 -24.35
C GLU A 39 16.19 12.51 -22.95
N SER A 40 15.04 12.96 -22.43
CA SER A 40 14.55 12.54 -21.11
C SER A 40 13.77 11.23 -21.14
N GLN A 41 13.50 10.66 -22.33
CA GLN A 41 12.82 9.38 -22.46
C GLN A 41 13.66 8.25 -21.87
N ASP A 42 14.97 8.22 -22.16
CA ASP A 42 15.88 7.20 -21.62
C ASP A 42 15.99 7.31 -20.09
N VAL A 43 16.08 8.54 -19.56
CA VAL A 43 16.15 8.78 -18.11
C VAL A 43 14.85 8.36 -17.42
N LEU A 44 13.70 8.69 -18.01
CA LEU A 44 12.39 8.27 -17.50
C LEU A 44 12.22 6.76 -17.58
N GLU A 45 12.68 6.11 -18.64
CA GLU A 45 12.60 4.66 -18.79
C GLU A 45 13.48 3.94 -17.77
N VAL A 46 14.68 4.47 -17.49
CA VAL A 46 15.54 3.98 -16.40
C VAL A 46 14.85 4.14 -15.04
N GLU A 47 14.24 5.30 -14.78
CA GLU A 47 13.54 5.56 -13.51
C GLU A 47 12.31 4.64 -13.34
N ILE A 48 11.54 4.42 -14.41
CA ILE A 48 10.42 3.48 -14.43
C ILE A 48 10.92 2.05 -14.11
N ASN A 49 12.01 1.63 -14.76
CA ASN A 49 12.58 0.30 -14.52
C ASN A 49 13.12 0.15 -13.11
N GLU A 50 13.78 1.17 -12.56
CA GLU A 50 14.27 1.16 -11.18
C GLU A 50 13.10 1.08 -10.18
N LEU A 51 12.04 1.85 -10.42
CA LEU A 51 10.86 1.86 -9.56
C LEU A 51 10.09 0.53 -9.65
N ALA A 52 10.01 -0.07 -10.84
CA ALA A 52 9.44 -1.40 -11.05
C ALA A 52 10.26 -2.50 -10.36
N ALA A 53 11.60 -2.41 -10.39
CA ALA A 53 12.47 -3.34 -9.67
C ALA A 53 12.28 -3.23 -8.15
N LYS A 54 12.18 -2.00 -7.62
CA LYS A 54 11.91 -1.75 -6.20
C LYS A 54 10.55 -2.30 -5.77
N SER A 55 9.51 -2.07 -6.57
CA SER A 55 8.17 -2.58 -6.26
C SER A 55 8.12 -4.10 -6.31
N GLY A 56 8.79 -4.73 -7.28
CA GLY A 56 8.91 -6.19 -7.36
C GLY A 56 9.65 -6.79 -6.16
N ALA A 57 10.75 -6.19 -5.73
CA ALA A 57 11.49 -6.63 -4.55
C ALA A 57 10.64 -6.55 -3.27
N LEU A 58 9.90 -5.44 -3.10
CA LEU A 58 9.03 -5.25 -1.93
C LEU A 58 7.84 -6.22 -1.95
N GLN A 59 7.28 -6.50 -3.14
CA GLN A 59 6.22 -7.49 -3.30
C GLN A 59 6.70 -8.89 -2.92
N ALA A 60 7.92 -9.27 -3.33
CA ALA A 60 8.50 -10.56 -2.94
C ALA A 60 8.71 -10.67 -1.42
N GLU A 61 9.10 -9.58 -0.75
CA GLU A 61 9.22 -9.54 0.70
C GLU A 61 7.85 -9.72 1.38
N ILE A 62 6.82 -9.01 0.92
CA ILE A 62 5.44 -9.16 1.38
C ILE A 62 4.97 -10.60 1.21
N ASP A 63 5.22 -11.22 0.06
CA ASP A 63 4.79 -12.60 -0.21
C ASP A 63 5.54 -13.60 0.69
N SER A 64 6.82 -13.35 0.99
CA SER A 64 7.57 -14.16 1.96
C SER A 64 6.96 -14.08 3.37
N PHE A 65 6.53 -12.88 3.81
CA PHE A 65 5.87 -12.71 5.09
C PHE A 65 4.48 -13.31 5.10
N ARG A 66 3.70 -13.13 4.02
CA ARG A 66 2.40 -13.77 3.86
C ARG A 66 2.51 -15.28 3.95
N HIS A 67 3.50 -15.88 3.29
CA HIS A 67 3.72 -17.32 3.38
C HIS A 67 4.07 -17.76 4.81
N ARG A 68 4.92 -17.02 5.52
CA ARG A 68 5.22 -17.30 6.94
C ARG A 68 3.98 -17.16 7.82
N ILE A 69 3.19 -16.11 7.61
CA ILE A 69 1.93 -15.88 8.32
C ILE A 69 0.94 -16.99 8.02
N ASP A 70 0.84 -17.45 6.78
CA ASP A 70 -0.02 -18.56 6.37
C ASP A 70 0.39 -19.87 7.06
N LEU A 71 1.70 -20.16 7.14
CA LEU A 71 2.23 -21.28 7.93
C LEU A 71 1.89 -21.15 9.43
N PHE A 72 1.79 -19.92 9.96
CA PHE A 72 1.32 -19.67 11.33
C PHE A 72 -0.23 -19.69 11.44
N GLN A 73 -0.95 -19.40 10.37
CA GLN A 73 -2.41 -19.36 10.29
C GLN A 73 -3.02 -20.72 9.91
N THR A 74 -2.59 -21.80 10.57
CA THR A 74 -3.29 -23.09 10.44
C THR A 74 -4.51 -23.15 11.37
N THR A 75 -5.50 -22.27 11.18
CA THR A 75 -6.89 -22.37 11.72
C THR A 75 -7.10 -22.37 13.26
N ARG A 76 -6.12 -22.65 14.12
CA ARG A 76 -6.23 -22.64 15.59
C ARG A 76 -4.88 -22.40 16.27
N MET A 77 -4.33 -21.19 16.20
CA MET A 77 -3.30 -20.81 17.17
C MET A 77 -3.99 -20.50 18.51
N ASP A 78 -3.64 -21.24 19.55
CA ASP A 78 -4.24 -21.08 20.88
C ASP A 78 -3.89 -19.66 21.40
N PRO A 79 -4.87 -18.80 21.74
CA PRO A 79 -4.60 -17.44 22.19
C PRO A 79 -3.67 -17.37 23.42
N ASP A 80 -3.64 -18.44 24.21
CA ASP A 80 -2.74 -18.56 25.37
C ASP A 80 -1.27 -18.70 24.96
N LEU A 81 -0.96 -19.38 23.84
CA LEU A 81 0.42 -19.49 23.33
C LEU A 81 0.99 -18.13 22.90
N VAL A 82 0.15 -17.25 22.34
CA VAL A 82 0.54 -15.87 22.00
C VAL A 82 0.82 -15.07 23.27
N SER A 83 -0.01 -15.26 24.29
CA SER A 83 0.12 -14.60 25.60
C SER A 83 1.40 -15.02 26.33
N GLU A 84 1.72 -16.32 26.32
CA GLU A 84 2.97 -16.86 26.86
C GLU A 84 4.19 -16.31 26.11
N ARG A 85 4.14 -16.28 24.77
CA ARG A 85 5.24 -15.73 23.96
C ARG A 85 5.44 -14.23 24.22
N ALA A 86 4.36 -13.47 24.40
CA ALA A 86 4.42 -12.05 24.74
C ALA A 86 5.04 -11.81 26.11
N ARG A 87 4.65 -12.58 27.14
CA ARG A 87 5.28 -12.50 28.48
C ARG A 87 6.74 -12.90 28.48
N ALA A 88 7.10 -13.94 27.73
CA ALA A 88 8.49 -14.36 27.57
C ALA A 88 9.36 -13.27 26.91
N LEU A 89 8.84 -12.58 25.89
CA LEU A 89 9.54 -11.47 25.23
C LEU A 89 9.65 -10.22 26.12
N LEU A 90 8.65 -9.97 26.98
CA LEU A 90 8.66 -8.86 27.95
C LEU A 90 9.47 -9.15 29.22
N SER A 91 10.19 -10.27 29.30
CA SER A 91 10.86 -10.76 30.53
C SER A 91 9.91 -10.85 31.74
N MET A 92 8.61 -11.00 31.48
CA MET A 92 7.57 -11.15 32.50
C MET A 92 7.26 -12.60 32.83
N ALA A 93 7.81 -13.57 32.09
CA ALA A 93 7.64 -15.00 32.37
C ALA A 93 8.82 -15.54 33.18
N GLN A 94 8.54 -16.15 34.33
CA GLN A 94 9.51 -16.99 35.04
C GLN A 94 9.44 -18.44 34.52
N PRO A 95 10.57 -19.17 34.42
CA PRO A 95 10.60 -20.53 33.86
C PRO A 95 9.78 -21.57 34.63
N ASP A 96 9.34 -21.25 35.86
CA ASP A 96 8.55 -22.13 36.73
C ASP A 96 7.07 -21.69 36.88
N GLU A 97 6.59 -20.74 36.07
CA GLU A 97 5.23 -20.20 36.18
C GLU A 97 4.19 -21.11 35.47
N ILE A 98 3.08 -21.42 36.14
CA ILE A 98 1.98 -22.25 35.62
C ILE A 98 0.70 -21.40 35.54
N VAL A 99 0.12 -21.25 34.35
CA VAL A 99 -1.15 -20.54 34.15
C VAL A 99 -2.33 -21.51 34.30
N VAL A 100 -3.24 -21.20 35.23
CA VAL A 100 -4.46 -21.98 35.47
C VAL A 100 -5.68 -21.13 35.11
N MET A 101 -6.46 -21.60 34.14
CA MET A 101 -7.69 -20.91 33.72
C MET A 101 -8.79 -21.10 34.78
N VAL A 102 -9.31 -20.00 35.31
CA VAL A 102 -10.36 -20.00 36.35
C VAL A 102 -11.67 -19.43 35.81
N ASP A 103 -12.79 -20.02 36.24
CA ASP A 103 -14.11 -19.50 35.90
C ASP A 103 -14.32 -18.11 36.55
N PRO A 104 -14.63 -17.06 35.78
CA PRO A 104 -14.79 -15.69 36.30
C PRO A 104 -15.93 -15.55 37.32
N ALA A 105 -16.90 -16.46 37.33
CA ALA A 105 -17.99 -16.43 38.30
C ALA A 105 -17.65 -17.14 39.62
N ASN A 106 -16.72 -18.11 39.59
CA ASN A 106 -16.54 -19.06 40.70
C ASN A 106 -15.12 -19.08 41.27
N GLY A 107 -14.13 -18.54 40.54
CA GLY A 107 -12.71 -18.58 40.89
C GLY A 107 -12.10 -19.99 40.95
N LYS A 108 -12.81 -21.01 40.44
CA LYS A 108 -12.37 -22.42 40.44
C LYS A 108 -11.68 -22.77 39.13
N PRO A 109 -10.68 -23.67 39.14
CA PRO A 109 -9.99 -24.11 37.93
C PRO A 109 -10.95 -24.82 36.98
N VAL A 110 -10.94 -24.41 35.71
CA VAL A 110 -11.73 -25.04 34.65
C VAL A 110 -11.10 -26.39 34.33
N SER A 111 -11.69 -27.48 34.83
CA SER A 111 -11.23 -28.84 34.49
C SER A 111 -11.57 -29.15 33.04
N SER A 112 -10.55 -29.48 32.23
CA SER A 112 -10.70 -29.79 30.82
C SER A 112 -11.45 -31.12 30.62
N SER A 113 -12.74 -31.06 30.36
CA SER A 113 -13.52 -32.16 29.77
C SER A 113 -14.11 -31.70 28.43
N ASN A 114 -13.28 -31.40 27.44
CA ASN A 114 -13.72 -31.09 26.08
C ASN A 114 -13.21 -32.14 25.10
N VAL A 115 -13.98 -33.23 24.98
CA VAL A 115 -13.90 -34.22 23.87
C VAL A 115 -15.00 -33.96 22.82
N GLN A 116 -15.85 -32.93 22.98
CA GLN A 116 -17.11 -32.81 22.23
C GLN A 116 -17.18 -31.63 21.25
N SER A 117 -16.22 -31.45 20.33
CA SER A 117 -16.36 -30.38 19.29
C SER A 117 -15.74 -30.67 17.92
N THR A 118 -15.47 -31.94 17.57
CA THR A 118 -14.94 -32.27 16.23
C THR A 118 -15.87 -33.15 15.38
N THR A 119 -16.99 -33.65 15.91
CA THR A 119 -17.83 -34.63 15.18
C THR A 119 -19.06 -34.04 14.49
N ASP A 120 -19.55 -32.88 14.90
CA ASP A 120 -20.83 -32.34 14.38
C ASP A 120 -20.71 -31.48 13.11
N GLY A 121 -19.49 -31.10 12.70
CA GLY A 121 -19.27 -30.17 11.59
C GLY A 121 -18.90 -30.80 10.24
N LEU A 122 -18.51 -32.08 10.20
CA LEU A 122 -18.02 -32.73 8.96
C LEU A 122 -19.07 -33.55 8.20
N THR A 123 -20.23 -33.80 8.77
CA THR A 123 -21.28 -34.64 8.13
C THR A 123 -22.23 -33.87 7.23
N ALA A 124 -22.26 -32.53 7.27
CA ALA A 124 -23.23 -31.73 6.54
C ALA A 124 -22.83 -31.37 5.09
N ASN A 125 -21.58 -31.65 4.67
CA ASN A 125 -21.03 -31.10 3.42
C ASN A 125 -20.64 -32.15 2.35
N ILE A 126 -20.99 -33.43 2.54
CA ILE A 126 -20.64 -34.50 1.58
C ILE A 126 -21.79 -34.81 0.60
N ASP A 127 -22.97 -34.20 0.73
CA ASP A 127 -24.16 -34.58 -0.06
C ASP A 127 -24.56 -33.60 -1.19
N ILE A 128 -23.61 -32.82 -1.73
CA ILE A 128 -23.92 -31.91 -2.84
C ILE A 128 -22.78 -31.89 -3.87
N GLY A 129 -22.92 -32.74 -4.91
CA GLY A 129 -22.11 -32.60 -6.12
C GLY A 129 -21.65 -33.90 -6.78
N ILE A 130 -22.56 -34.87 -6.98
CA ILE A 130 -22.43 -35.88 -8.04
C ILE A 130 -23.75 -35.86 -8.82
N ASP A 131 -23.80 -35.02 -9.85
CA ASP A 131 -24.50 -35.22 -11.14
C ASP A 131 -24.10 -34.09 -12.11
#